data_AF-K2GJJ2-F1
#
_entry.id   AF-K2GJJ2-F1
#
_cell.length_a   1.000
_cell.length_b   1.000
_cell.length_c   1.000
_cell.angle_alpha   90.00
_cell.angle_beta   90.00
_cell.angle_gamma   90.00
#
_symmetry.space_group_name_H-M   'P 1'
#
loop_
_entity.id
_entity.type
_entity.pdbx_description
1 polymer ?
#
loop_
_entity_poly.entity_id
_entity_poly.type
_entity_poly.pdbx_seq_one_letter_code
_entity_poly.pdbx_strand_id
1 'polypeptide(L)'
;MKTQCIHKKINRGQPQSGITSLLFILLVGMTLTVATIGYMASMKTMQSSAVTTHAQTQAQMQTMIGYQALSEFLKSSNMDMAKITATETGTVTSTTGQVINYKKSASCPTGTGNYCFDIIGESGGAKAILRALFKVTDTVTTSTATGSIFAGGLYISSNSTKFQGVDATAPSIAIGNAGSGAGVIKGFSNNVTNIGVTAYTGGLNLPSTETLRPFANYIFTKNAAGNVATCYKNNLKSGGSPITTETLITTCPNGVSLSSGVWSFDSSAANLVGIIWFQGNVITYMKETPQDYINTILATGSIETKLPPTGNVQGIYNVYSPYYYLLDNFPSNFTTNDLKARLLKVCPADNYPTQYCKDYNATDRNNLSSINYFLDTDPSTNLYLKDINTAPANLANIILMADDGFILDSGNGVNTNFFGNLIGNNVSGGRGSSSGKFNGSGTINIRGNIMVTGNVVTDMSGNMTVTLGNAKGGGNSIPTSVKSVTPASISYQ
;
A
#
# COMPACT_ATOMS: atom_id res chain seq x y z
N MET A 1 77.93 -60.98 -95.37
CA MET A 1 77.06 -59.90 -95.87
C MET A 1 76.49 -59.14 -94.68
N LYS A 2 76.36 -57.82 -94.84
CA LYS A 2 75.90 -56.83 -93.85
C LYS A 2 74.46 -57.06 -93.36
N THR A 3 74.13 -56.33 -92.28
CA THR A 3 72.82 -55.80 -91.81
C THR A 3 72.31 -56.51 -90.54
N GLN A 4 72.56 -56.02 -89.32
CA GLN A 4 72.05 -54.84 -88.56
C GLN A 4 70.62 -54.97 -88.01
N CYS A 5 70.57 -54.97 -86.66
CA CYS A 5 69.61 -54.35 -85.71
C CYS A 5 68.12 -54.78 -85.76
N ILE A 6 67.37 -54.92 -84.66
CA ILE A 6 67.17 -54.01 -83.52
C ILE A 6 66.75 -54.77 -82.24
N HIS A 7 67.23 -54.26 -81.10
CA HIS A 7 66.98 -54.63 -79.71
C HIS A 7 65.59 -54.21 -79.18
N LYS A 8 65.08 -54.90 -78.15
CA LYS A 8 64.94 -54.27 -76.82
C LYS A 8 64.96 -55.30 -75.68
N LYS A 9 66.02 -55.19 -74.87
CA LYS A 9 66.27 -55.97 -73.65
C LYS A 9 65.18 -55.72 -72.61
N ILE A 10 64.58 -56.79 -72.12
CA ILE A 10 64.02 -56.85 -70.77
C ILE A 10 65.13 -57.46 -69.92
N ASN A 11 65.66 -56.72 -68.95
CA ASN A 11 66.35 -57.34 -67.83
C ASN A 11 65.83 -56.74 -66.54
N ARG A 12 64.97 -57.53 -65.88
CA ARG A 12 64.58 -57.42 -64.48
C ARG A 12 65.84 -57.50 -63.62
N GLY A 13 66.15 -56.41 -62.92
CA GLY A 13 66.90 -56.45 -61.66
C GLY A 13 65.91 -56.49 -60.50
N GLN A 14 66.02 -57.52 -59.67
CA GLN A 14 65.26 -57.73 -58.44
C GLN A 14 65.73 -56.77 -57.31
N PRO A 15 65.07 -56.71 -56.14
CA PRO A 15 64.25 -55.57 -55.75
C PRO A 15 64.80 -54.82 -54.52
N GLN A 16 64.73 -53.49 -54.52
CA GLN A 16 64.72 -52.72 -53.26
C GLN A 16 63.35 -52.88 -52.59
N SER A 17 63.03 -54.08 -52.09
CA SER A 17 61.76 -54.39 -51.41
C SER A 17 61.73 -53.92 -49.94
N GLY A 18 62.88 -53.52 -49.37
CA GLY A 18 62.98 -53.13 -47.97
C GLY A 18 62.54 -51.69 -47.70
N ILE A 19 62.97 -50.74 -48.54
CA ILE A 19 62.75 -49.31 -48.31
C ILE A 19 61.33 -48.89 -48.72
N THR A 20 60.77 -49.44 -49.79
CA THR A 20 59.39 -49.16 -50.23
C THR A 20 58.34 -49.77 -49.32
N SER A 21 58.54 -50.97 -48.77
CA SER A 21 57.63 -51.53 -47.75
C SER A 21 57.68 -50.75 -46.44
N LEU A 22 58.85 -50.28 -46.02
CA LEU A 22 58.98 -49.40 -44.85
C LEU A 22 58.32 -48.04 -45.08
N LEU A 23 58.50 -47.46 -46.27
CA LEU A 23 57.86 -46.20 -46.65
C LEU A 23 56.33 -46.35 -46.72
N PHE A 24 55.81 -47.47 -47.23
CA PHE A 24 54.37 -47.72 -47.33
C PHE A 24 53.73 -47.99 -45.97
N ILE A 25 54.39 -48.76 -45.09
CA ILE A 25 53.92 -48.98 -43.70
C ILE A 25 53.97 -47.67 -42.90
N LEU A 26 54.99 -46.83 -43.12
CA LEU A 26 55.11 -45.52 -42.46
C LEU A 26 54.09 -44.52 -43.01
N LEU A 27 53.80 -44.54 -44.32
CA LEU A 27 52.75 -43.71 -44.93
C LEU A 27 51.35 -44.13 -44.45
N VAL A 28 51.07 -45.44 -44.45
CA VAL A 28 49.79 -45.98 -43.97
C VAL A 28 49.63 -45.71 -42.48
N GLY A 29 50.69 -45.89 -41.67
CA GLY A 29 50.71 -45.55 -40.25
C GLY A 29 50.51 -44.05 -39.97
N MET A 30 51.08 -43.15 -40.79
CA MET A 30 50.86 -41.70 -40.68
C MET A 30 49.46 -41.28 -41.12
N THR A 31 48.89 -41.89 -42.17
CA THR A 31 47.50 -41.59 -42.57
C THR A 31 46.48 -42.09 -41.55
N LEU A 32 46.71 -43.25 -40.91
CA LEU A 32 45.84 -43.80 -39.88
C LEU A 32 45.88 -42.96 -38.58
N THR A 33 47.04 -42.40 -38.25
CA THR A 33 47.20 -41.50 -37.09
C THR A 33 46.59 -40.12 -37.35
N VAL A 34 46.71 -39.56 -38.56
CA VAL A 34 46.04 -38.29 -38.92
C VAL A 34 44.51 -38.45 -38.97
N ALA A 35 44.00 -39.57 -39.48
CA ALA A 35 42.56 -39.85 -39.48
C ALA A 35 42.02 -40.01 -38.04
N THR A 36 42.72 -40.73 -37.16
CA THR A 36 42.29 -40.90 -35.76
C THR A 36 42.38 -39.59 -34.96
N ILE A 37 43.40 -38.74 -35.20
CA ILE A 37 43.48 -37.40 -34.60
C ILE A 37 42.36 -36.48 -35.13
N GLY A 38 42.02 -36.55 -36.42
CA GLY A 38 40.92 -35.81 -37.02
C GLY A 38 39.54 -36.22 -36.48
N TYR A 39 39.30 -37.52 -36.30
CA TYR A 39 38.09 -38.06 -35.65
C TYR A 39 38.04 -37.71 -34.16
N MET A 40 39.16 -37.76 -33.43
CA MET A 40 39.21 -37.34 -32.03
C MET A 40 39.01 -35.83 -31.86
N ALA A 41 39.51 -35.02 -32.79
CA ALA A 41 39.28 -33.58 -32.81
C ALA A 41 37.81 -33.28 -33.13
N SER A 42 37.22 -33.89 -34.16
CA SER A 42 35.81 -33.67 -34.50
C SER A 42 34.86 -34.20 -33.42
N MET A 43 35.15 -35.35 -32.80
CA MET A 43 34.41 -35.84 -31.64
C MET A 43 34.58 -34.94 -30.43
N LYS A 44 35.77 -34.38 -30.16
CA LYS A 44 35.96 -33.37 -29.12
C LYS A 44 35.17 -32.09 -29.42
N THR A 45 35.13 -31.63 -30.66
CA THR A 45 34.36 -30.44 -31.05
C THR A 45 32.86 -30.69 -30.96
N MET A 46 32.39 -31.88 -31.35
CA MET A 46 30.98 -32.30 -31.22
C MET A 46 30.59 -32.53 -29.76
N GLN A 47 31.45 -33.15 -28.94
CA GLN A 47 31.24 -33.32 -27.51
C GLN A 47 31.28 -31.96 -26.80
N SER A 48 32.22 -31.09 -27.16
CA SER A 48 32.27 -29.72 -26.66
C SER A 48 31.02 -28.94 -27.06
N SER A 49 30.53 -29.09 -28.30
CA SER A 49 29.32 -28.46 -28.79
C SER A 49 28.07 -29.00 -28.07
N ALA A 50 27.96 -30.31 -27.87
CA ALA A 50 26.88 -30.94 -27.14
C ALA A 50 26.89 -30.55 -25.64
N VAL A 51 28.08 -30.45 -25.03
CA VAL A 51 28.27 -29.96 -23.66
C VAL A 51 27.88 -28.50 -23.56
N THR A 52 28.25 -27.64 -24.52
CA THR A 52 27.82 -26.23 -24.53
C THR A 52 26.32 -26.07 -24.75
N THR A 53 25.70 -26.88 -25.62
CA THR A 53 24.24 -26.85 -25.83
C THR A 53 23.50 -27.36 -24.60
N HIS A 54 24.00 -28.42 -23.94
CA HIS A 54 23.42 -28.94 -22.72
C HIS A 54 23.56 -27.95 -21.56
N ALA A 55 24.72 -27.30 -21.44
CA ALA A 55 24.98 -26.22 -20.49
C ALA A 55 24.05 -25.02 -20.72
N GLN A 56 23.85 -24.61 -21.98
CA GLN A 56 22.93 -23.52 -22.33
C GLN A 56 21.47 -23.86 -22.03
N THR A 57 21.01 -25.06 -22.40
CA THR A 57 19.64 -25.51 -22.10
C THR A 57 19.40 -25.62 -20.59
N GLN A 58 20.39 -26.09 -19.83
CA GLN A 58 20.31 -26.11 -18.37
C GLN A 58 20.28 -24.70 -17.77
N ALA A 59 21.10 -23.78 -18.26
CA ALA A 59 21.06 -22.38 -17.84
C ALA A 59 19.68 -21.76 -18.13
N GLN A 60 19.10 -22.02 -19.30
CA GLN A 60 17.74 -21.57 -19.64
C GLN A 60 16.66 -22.19 -18.75
N MET A 61 16.74 -23.49 -18.42
CA MET A 61 15.82 -24.13 -17.48
C MET A 61 15.91 -23.52 -16.08
N GLN A 62 17.12 -23.25 -15.58
CA GLN A 62 17.30 -22.56 -14.29
C GLN A 62 16.64 -21.18 -14.28
N THR A 63 16.78 -20.39 -15.36
CA THR A 63 16.09 -19.09 -15.43
C THR A 63 14.57 -19.23 -15.43
N MET A 64 14.00 -20.27 -16.05
CA MET A 64 12.56 -20.51 -16.06
C MET A 64 12.02 -20.97 -14.70
N ILE A 65 12.76 -21.83 -14.01
CA ILE A 65 12.47 -22.23 -12.62
C ILE A 65 12.53 -21.00 -11.71
N GLY A 66 13.55 -20.15 -11.90
CA GLY A 66 13.69 -18.88 -11.20
C GLY A 66 12.52 -17.94 -11.45
N TYR A 67 12.00 -17.88 -12.68
CA TYR A 67 10.81 -17.09 -13.02
C TYR A 67 9.55 -17.58 -12.32
N GLN A 68 9.30 -18.89 -12.31
CA GLN A 68 8.12 -19.46 -11.65
C GLN A 68 8.14 -19.17 -10.15
N ALA A 69 9.27 -19.42 -9.50
CA ALA A 69 9.42 -19.18 -8.07
C ALA A 69 9.41 -17.67 -7.71
N LEU A 70 9.98 -16.80 -8.55
CA LEU A 70 9.82 -15.35 -8.37
C LEU A 70 8.34 -14.94 -8.53
N SER A 71 7.62 -15.51 -9.50
CA SER A 71 6.20 -15.24 -9.67
C SER A 71 5.36 -15.74 -8.49
N GLU A 72 5.69 -16.89 -7.91
CA GLU A 72 5.01 -17.43 -6.71
C GLU A 72 5.30 -16.58 -5.48
N PHE A 73 6.56 -16.18 -5.29
CA PHE A 73 6.95 -15.27 -4.22
C PHE A 73 6.20 -13.95 -4.31
N LEU A 74 6.15 -13.36 -5.51
CA LEU A 74 5.40 -12.14 -5.79
C LEU A 74 3.88 -12.31 -5.67
N LYS A 75 3.33 -13.53 -5.73
CA LYS A 75 1.89 -13.77 -5.51
C LYS A 75 1.56 -14.11 -4.06
N SER A 76 2.56 -14.31 -3.21
CA SER A 76 2.37 -14.72 -1.82
C SER A 76 1.94 -13.53 -0.93
N SER A 77 1.22 -13.84 0.15
CA SER A 77 0.84 -12.89 1.21
C SER A 77 2.04 -12.29 1.97
N ASN A 78 3.25 -12.83 1.76
CA ASN A 78 4.51 -12.35 2.36
C ASN A 78 5.26 -11.34 1.49
N MET A 79 4.61 -10.79 0.46
CA MET A 79 5.20 -9.79 -0.43
C MET A 79 5.58 -8.53 0.36
N ASP A 80 6.89 -8.35 0.58
CA ASP A 80 7.47 -7.12 1.11
C ASP A 80 8.00 -6.28 -0.06
N MET A 81 7.14 -5.38 -0.56
CA MET A 81 7.50 -4.48 -1.65
C MET A 81 8.69 -3.60 -1.29
N ALA A 82 8.90 -3.23 -0.02
CA ALA A 82 10.04 -2.41 0.38
C ALA A 82 11.36 -3.17 0.16
N LYS A 83 11.40 -4.48 0.47
CA LYS A 83 12.55 -5.34 0.14
C LYS A 83 12.78 -5.46 -1.35
N ILE A 84 11.72 -5.68 -2.14
CA ILE A 84 11.80 -5.84 -3.61
C ILE A 84 12.22 -4.53 -4.29
N THR A 85 11.79 -3.37 -3.78
CA THR A 85 12.18 -2.07 -4.34
C THR A 85 13.57 -1.61 -3.93
N ALA A 86 14.06 -2.05 -2.76
CA ALA A 86 15.35 -1.67 -2.21
C ALA A 86 16.53 -2.50 -2.71
N THR A 87 16.29 -3.60 -3.42
CA THR A 87 17.35 -4.50 -3.91
C THR A 87 17.56 -4.35 -5.42
N GLU A 88 18.73 -3.83 -5.81
CA GLU A 88 19.19 -3.88 -7.21
C GLU A 88 19.53 -5.32 -7.64
N THR A 89 20.01 -6.11 -6.69
CA THR A 89 20.26 -7.55 -6.80
C THR A 89 19.78 -8.22 -5.52
N GLY A 90 19.08 -9.34 -5.62
CA GLY A 90 18.56 -10.06 -4.47
C GLY A 90 18.49 -11.55 -4.70
N THR A 91 18.30 -12.28 -3.60
CA THR A 91 17.97 -13.71 -3.63
C THR A 91 16.55 -13.91 -3.13
N VAL A 92 15.78 -14.78 -3.80
CA VAL A 92 14.49 -15.28 -3.29
C VAL A 92 14.55 -16.79 -3.20
N THR A 93 14.05 -17.32 -2.09
CA THR A 93 13.91 -18.75 -1.89
C THR A 93 12.50 -19.15 -2.31
N SER A 94 12.37 -20.09 -3.25
CA SER A 94 11.08 -20.65 -3.64
C SER A 94 10.39 -21.34 -2.46
N THR A 95 9.10 -21.62 -2.60
CA THR A 95 8.32 -22.50 -1.70
C THR A 95 8.92 -23.90 -1.58
N THR A 96 9.73 -24.31 -2.56
CA THR A 96 10.47 -25.58 -2.62
C THR A 96 11.92 -25.50 -2.12
N GLY A 97 12.35 -24.34 -1.59
CA GLY A 97 13.67 -24.18 -0.98
C GLY A 97 14.82 -23.80 -1.93
N GLN A 98 14.55 -23.53 -3.21
CA GLN A 98 15.59 -23.13 -4.16
C GLN A 98 15.90 -21.64 -4.09
N VAL A 99 17.18 -21.29 -3.99
CA VAL A 99 17.66 -19.90 -3.96
C VAL A 99 17.85 -19.38 -5.39
N ILE A 100 17.20 -18.27 -5.71
CA ILE A 100 17.18 -17.68 -7.05
C ILE A 100 17.75 -16.28 -6.99
N ASN A 101 18.75 -16.03 -7.82
CA ASN A 101 19.33 -14.71 -7.99
C ASN A 101 18.52 -13.92 -9.02
N TYR A 102 18.10 -12.72 -8.64
CA TYR A 102 17.48 -11.76 -9.56
C TYR A 102 18.20 -10.42 -9.50
N LYS A 103 18.17 -9.71 -10.62
CA LYS A 103 18.62 -8.33 -10.74
C LYS A 103 17.48 -7.47 -11.23
N LYS A 104 17.27 -6.28 -10.67
CA LYS A 104 16.32 -5.32 -11.23
C LYS A 104 16.81 -4.89 -12.62
N SER A 105 15.95 -4.98 -13.62
CA SER A 105 16.34 -4.64 -14.98
C SER A 105 16.36 -3.13 -15.21
N ALA A 106 17.45 -2.62 -15.79
CA ALA A 106 17.59 -1.21 -16.17
C ALA A 106 16.71 -0.82 -17.36
N SER A 107 16.19 -1.80 -18.11
CA SER A 107 15.42 -1.60 -19.35
C SER A 107 13.92 -1.85 -19.13
N CYS A 108 13.40 -1.50 -17.96
CA CYS A 108 11.99 -1.71 -17.64
C CYS A 108 11.11 -0.65 -18.34
N PRO A 109 9.98 -1.03 -18.98
CA PRO A 109 9.05 -0.06 -19.53
C PRO A 109 8.59 0.95 -18.49
N THR A 110 8.70 2.24 -18.82
CA THR A 110 8.25 3.33 -17.95
C THR A 110 6.74 3.26 -17.79
N GLY A 111 6.27 3.04 -16.56
CA GLY A 111 4.86 3.00 -16.22
C GLY A 111 4.64 2.60 -14.76
N THR A 112 3.63 3.20 -14.12
CA THR A 112 3.29 2.91 -12.73
C THR A 112 2.92 1.44 -12.57
N GLY A 113 3.55 0.76 -11.60
CA GLY A 113 3.29 -0.66 -11.32
C GLY A 113 4.04 -1.64 -12.22
N ASN A 114 4.92 -1.20 -13.12
CA ASN A 114 5.78 -2.09 -13.91
C ASN A 114 7.05 -2.44 -13.14
N TYR A 115 7.33 -3.73 -12.97
CA TYR A 115 8.53 -4.25 -12.33
C TYR A 115 9.21 -5.28 -13.22
N CYS A 116 10.49 -5.07 -13.48
CA CYS A 116 11.27 -5.94 -14.35
C CYS A 116 12.45 -6.55 -13.61
N PHE A 117 12.61 -7.85 -13.77
CA PHE A 117 13.69 -8.60 -13.17
C PHE A 117 14.43 -9.42 -14.24
N ASP A 118 15.75 -9.29 -14.26
CA ASP A 118 16.66 -10.13 -15.01
C ASP A 118 17.06 -11.32 -14.12
N ILE A 119 16.60 -12.50 -14.50
CA ILE A 119 16.83 -13.76 -13.78
C ILE A 119 18.00 -14.46 -14.44
N ILE A 120 19.00 -14.84 -13.64
CA ILE A 120 20.28 -15.34 -14.14
C ILE A 120 20.38 -16.83 -13.82
N GLY A 121 20.57 -17.65 -14.86
CA GLY A 121 20.84 -19.08 -14.76
C GLY A 121 22.25 -19.38 -15.28
N GLU A 122 22.97 -20.24 -14.58
CA GLU A 122 24.36 -20.59 -14.88
C GLU A 122 24.54 -22.11 -14.78
N SER A 123 25.05 -22.73 -15.85
CA SER A 123 25.42 -24.14 -15.85
C SER A 123 26.61 -24.38 -16.76
N GLY A 124 27.60 -25.16 -16.31
CA GLY A 124 28.70 -25.64 -17.16
C GLY A 124 29.49 -24.54 -17.91
N GLY A 125 29.56 -23.32 -17.35
CA GLY A 125 30.20 -22.16 -17.99
C GLY A 125 29.30 -21.37 -18.95
N ALA A 126 28.08 -21.83 -19.21
CA ALA A 126 27.05 -21.12 -19.96
C ALA A 126 26.18 -20.26 -19.03
N LYS A 127 25.75 -19.10 -19.52
CA LYS A 127 24.92 -18.13 -18.80
C LYS A 127 23.69 -17.78 -19.63
N ALA A 128 22.51 -17.86 -19.02
CA ALA A 128 21.26 -17.42 -19.61
C ALA A 128 20.65 -16.32 -18.75
N ILE A 129 20.06 -15.31 -19.39
CA ILE A 129 19.34 -14.23 -18.71
C ILE A 129 17.90 -14.22 -19.24
N LEU A 130 16.93 -14.39 -18.34
CA LEU A 130 15.51 -14.26 -18.64
C LEU A 130 15.00 -12.98 -18.00
N ARG A 131 14.55 -12.03 -18.82
CA ARG A 131 13.89 -10.81 -18.37
C ARG A 131 12.41 -11.06 -18.19
N ALA A 132 11.89 -10.86 -16.99
CA ALA A 132 10.49 -10.96 -16.65
C ALA A 132 9.91 -9.60 -16.29
N LEU A 133 8.78 -9.23 -16.92
CA LEU A 133 7.98 -8.05 -16.61
C LEU A 133 6.74 -8.47 -15.81
N PHE A 134 6.57 -7.87 -14.66
CA PHE A 134 5.40 -8.01 -13.81
C PHE A 134 4.66 -6.67 -13.72
N LYS A 135 3.33 -6.75 -13.73
CA LYS A 135 2.46 -5.64 -13.44
C LYS A 135 1.88 -5.82 -12.04
N VAL A 136 2.22 -4.92 -11.13
CA VAL A 136 1.67 -4.85 -9.78
C VAL A 136 0.53 -3.84 -9.78
N THR A 137 -0.68 -4.30 -9.53
CA THR A 137 -1.87 -3.47 -9.38
C THR A 137 -2.24 -3.37 -7.91
N ASP A 138 -2.43 -2.14 -7.45
CA ASP A 138 -2.92 -1.84 -6.11
C ASP A 138 -4.43 -1.58 -6.20
N THR A 139 -5.24 -2.45 -5.61
CA THR A 139 -6.69 -2.31 -5.60
C THR A 139 -7.15 -1.97 -4.20
N VAL A 140 -7.95 -0.92 -4.08
CA VAL A 140 -8.59 -0.55 -2.81
C VAL A 140 -9.73 -1.52 -2.53
N THR A 141 -9.65 -2.18 -1.39
CA THR A 141 -10.63 -3.13 -0.86
C THR A 141 -11.06 -2.71 0.54
N THR A 142 -11.78 -3.58 1.25
CA THR A 142 -12.19 -3.35 2.63
C THR A 142 -11.66 -4.45 3.54
N SER A 143 -11.48 -4.12 4.81
CA SER A 143 -11.26 -5.08 5.90
C SER A 143 -11.98 -4.59 7.14
N THR A 144 -12.22 -5.49 8.08
CA THR A 144 -12.71 -5.15 9.41
C THR A 144 -11.53 -4.93 10.35
N ALA A 145 -11.47 -3.77 11.00
CA ALA A 145 -10.54 -3.51 12.10
C ALA A 145 -11.01 -4.26 13.36
N THR A 146 -10.09 -4.95 14.03
CA THR A 146 -10.36 -5.73 15.26
C THR A 146 -9.82 -5.06 16.52
N GLY A 147 -9.56 -3.75 16.44
CA GLY A 147 -8.97 -2.93 17.50
C GLY A 147 -8.05 -1.84 16.93
N SER A 148 -7.41 -1.10 17.83
CA SER A 148 -6.42 -0.08 17.45
C SER A 148 -5.03 -0.70 17.24
N ILE A 149 -4.21 -0.08 16.40
CA ILE A 149 -2.88 -0.57 16.02
C ILE A 149 -1.86 0.55 16.18
N PHE A 150 -0.75 0.26 16.85
CA PHE A 150 0.44 1.11 16.97
C PHE A 150 1.68 0.30 16.54
N ALA A 151 1.89 0.17 15.23
CA ALA A 151 2.91 -0.72 14.66
C ALA A 151 4.36 -0.32 15.02
N GLY A 152 4.66 0.98 15.08
CA GLY A 152 5.94 1.50 15.54
C GLY A 152 6.08 1.54 17.05
N GLY A 153 5.04 1.10 17.76
CA GLY A 153 4.91 1.06 19.21
C GLY A 153 4.31 2.33 19.81
N LEU A 154 4.10 2.29 21.13
CA LEU A 154 3.42 3.33 21.90
C LEU A 154 4.31 3.81 23.05
N TYR A 155 4.48 5.13 23.15
CA TYR A 155 5.23 5.79 24.22
C TYR A 155 4.33 6.76 24.98
N ILE A 156 4.30 6.62 26.31
CA ILE A 156 3.58 7.52 27.22
C ILE A 156 4.62 8.37 27.95
N SER A 157 4.70 9.65 27.58
CA SER A 157 5.82 10.51 27.97
C SER A 157 5.71 11.10 29.38
N SER A 158 4.52 11.06 29.99
CA SER A 158 4.18 11.75 31.23
C SER A 158 3.43 10.84 32.20
N ASN A 159 3.77 10.92 33.49
CA ASN A 159 3.08 10.19 34.56
C ASN A 159 1.63 10.66 34.75
N SER A 160 1.28 11.82 34.20
CA SER A 160 -0.05 12.41 34.31
C SER A 160 -0.94 12.08 33.09
N THR A 161 -0.34 11.55 32.02
CA THR A 161 -1.10 11.06 30.87
C THR A 161 -1.73 9.71 31.20
N LYS A 162 -3.05 9.59 31.03
CA LYS A 162 -3.81 8.34 31.22
C LYS A 162 -4.30 7.82 29.88
N PHE A 163 -4.13 6.53 29.64
CA PHE A 163 -4.66 5.87 28.45
C PHE A 163 -5.53 4.69 28.88
N GLN A 164 -6.83 4.81 28.67
CA GLN A 164 -7.78 3.91 29.31
C GLN A 164 -8.87 3.42 28.35
N GLY A 165 -9.34 2.19 28.57
CA GLY A 165 -10.52 1.66 27.90
C GLY A 165 -11.80 2.01 28.63
N VAL A 166 -12.95 2.01 27.94
CA VAL A 166 -14.27 2.20 28.58
C VAL A 166 -14.66 0.99 29.42
N ASP A 167 -15.15 1.22 30.63
CA ASP A 167 -15.30 0.25 31.75
C ASP A 167 -16.10 -1.03 31.46
N ALA A 168 -16.92 -1.09 30.39
CA ALA A 168 -17.79 -2.24 30.10
C ALA A 168 -17.23 -3.23 29.06
N THR A 169 -16.31 -2.80 28.20
CA THR A 169 -15.72 -3.63 27.15
C THR A 169 -14.30 -3.16 26.89
N ALA A 170 -13.30 -3.83 27.49
CA ALA A 170 -11.90 -3.49 27.29
C ALA A 170 -11.55 -3.52 25.79
N PRO A 171 -11.21 -2.39 25.16
CA PRO A 171 -10.77 -2.38 23.77
C PRO A 171 -9.40 -3.06 23.65
N SER A 172 -9.13 -3.61 22.47
CA SER A 172 -7.86 -4.22 22.11
C SER A 172 -6.95 -3.22 21.39
N ILE A 173 -5.66 -3.27 21.72
CA ILE A 173 -4.60 -2.61 20.96
C ILE A 173 -3.52 -3.62 20.56
N ALA A 174 -3.06 -3.53 19.32
CA ALA A 174 -1.90 -4.27 18.83
C ALA A 174 -0.69 -3.34 18.74
N ILE A 175 0.41 -3.71 19.39
CA ILE A 175 1.63 -2.88 19.47
C ILE A 175 2.78 -3.61 18.79
N GLY A 176 3.41 -2.97 17.82
CA GLY A 176 4.59 -3.53 17.16
C GLY A 176 5.89 -3.19 17.88
N ASN A 177 7.02 -3.36 17.20
CA ASN A 177 8.32 -3.32 17.86
C ASN A 177 8.94 -1.91 17.83
N ALA A 178 8.84 -1.17 18.93
CA ALA A 178 9.54 0.11 19.13
C ALA A 178 11.04 -0.03 19.46
N GLY A 179 11.70 -1.13 19.08
CA GLY A 179 13.07 -1.45 19.51
C GLY A 179 13.17 -2.02 20.93
N SER A 180 12.08 -2.55 21.50
CA SER A 180 12.05 -3.22 22.81
C SER A 180 11.18 -4.47 22.85
N GLY A 181 10.82 -5.02 21.67
CA GLY A 181 9.91 -6.15 21.53
C GLY A 181 8.50 -5.72 21.16
N ALA A 182 7.81 -6.55 20.37
CA ALA A 182 6.41 -6.33 20.03
C ALA A 182 5.51 -6.54 21.26
N GLY A 183 4.42 -5.77 21.37
CA GLY A 183 3.49 -5.83 22.50
C GLY A 183 3.89 -5.00 23.71
N VAL A 184 4.97 -4.21 23.64
CA VAL A 184 5.51 -3.47 24.80
C VAL A 184 5.22 -1.97 24.69
N ILE A 185 4.55 -1.43 25.72
CA ILE A 185 4.34 0.02 25.90
C ILE A 185 5.55 0.61 26.64
N LYS A 186 6.05 1.76 26.17
CA LYS A 186 7.19 2.46 26.77
C LYS A 186 6.75 3.68 27.59
N GLY A 187 7.63 4.11 28.50
CA GLY A 187 7.37 5.25 29.39
C GLY A 187 6.52 4.84 30.58
N PHE A 188 5.46 5.58 30.88
CA PHE A 188 4.58 5.32 32.02
C PHE A 188 3.50 4.26 31.71
N SER A 189 3.93 3.02 31.43
CA SER A 189 3.02 1.92 31.04
C SER A 189 1.94 1.59 32.07
N ASN A 190 2.18 1.86 33.36
CA ASN A 190 1.19 1.67 34.44
C ASN A 190 -0.02 2.61 34.31
N ASN A 191 0.06 3.63 33.44
CA ASN A 191 -1.06 4.51 33.14
C ASN A 191 -1.97 3.98 32.03
N VAL A 192 -1.68 2.78 31.52
CA VAL A 192 -2.56 2.04 30.61
C VAL A 192 -3.48 1.14 31.42
N THR A 193 -4.77 1.43 31.41
CA THR A 193 -5.78 0.71 32.21
C THR A 193 -6.93 0.22 31.34
N ASN A 194 -7.49 -0.94 31.69
CA ASN A 194 -8.67 -1.48 31.01
C ASN A 194 -8.52 -1.63 29.47
N ILE A 195 -7.31 -1.95 28.99
CA ILE A 195 -7.00 -2.17 27.57
C ILE A 195 -6.30 -3.52 27.42
N GLY A 196 -6.75 -4.33 26.46
CA GLY A 196 -6.06 -5.56 26.08
C GLY A 196 -4.91 -5.27 25.13
N VAL A 197 -3.69 -5.64 25.49
CA VAL A 197 -2.49 -5.39 24.67
C VAL A 197 -2.00 -6.69 24.04
N THR A 198 -1.81 -6.69 22.72
CA THR A 198 -1.23 -7.81 21.97
C THR A 198 -0.04 -7.35 21.12
N ALA A 199 0.80 -8.30 20.72
CA ALA A 199 1.87 -8.03 19.77
C ALA A 199 1.28 -7.85 18.36
N TYR A 200 1.64 -6.75 17.69
CA TYR A 200 1.33 -6.55 16.29
C TYR A 200 2.30 -7.36 15.42
N THR A 201 1.75 -8.29 14.63
CA THR A 201 2.52 -9.21 13.78
C THR A 201 2.52 -8.80 12.31
N GLY A 202 1.99 -7.63 11.96
CA GLY A 202 1.84 -7.16 10.59
C GLY A 202 0.49 -7.53 9.96
N GLY A 203 0.41 -7.47 8.63
CA GLY A 203 -0.73 -7.98 7.86
C GLY A 203 -1.83 -6.96 7.51
N LEU A 204 -1.76 -5.73 8.01
CA LEU A 204 -2.66 -4.66 7.59
C LEU A 204 -2.00 -3.76 6.55
N ASN A 205 -2.46 -3.84 5.31
CA ASN A 205 -2.03 -2.96 4.22
C ASN A 205 -3.06 -1.86 4.02
N LEU A 206 -2.71 -0.64 4.42
CA LEU A 206 -3.52 0.55 4.17
C LEU A 206 -3.15 1.17 2.83
N PRO A 207 -4.11 1.64 2.02
CA PRO A 207 -3.82 2.34 0.77
C PRO A 207 -3.13 3.68 1.07
N SER A 208 -2.33 4.20 0.12
CA SER A 208 -1.87 5.59 0.21
C SER A 208 -3.03 6.56 0.02
N THR A 209 -2.93 7.77 0.57
CA THR A 209 -3.97 8.77 0.33
C THR A 209 -4.06 9.19 -1.15
N GLU A 210 -2.96 9.13 -1.90
CA GLU A 210 -2.97 9.35 -3.36
C GLU A 210 -3.83 8.29 -4.09
N THR A 211 -3.73 7.02 -3.69
CA THR A 211 -4.58 5.94 -4.23
C THR A 211 -6.07 6.20 -3.97
N LEU A 212 -6.39 6.93 -2.91
CA LEU A 212 -7.76 7.27 -2.53
C LEU A 212 -8.30 8.56 -3.18
N ARG A 213 -7.43 9.40 -3.76
CA ARG A 213 -7.82 10.66 -4.42
C ARG A 213 -8.96 10.50 -5.44
N PRO A 214 -9.00 9.45 -6.29
CA PRO A 214 -10.09 9.27 -7.25
C PRO A 214 -11.47 9.12 -6.61
N PHE A 215 -11.54 8.79 -5.31
CA PHE A 215 -12.79 8.66 -4.54
C PHE A 215 -13.13 9.91 -3.72
N ALA A 216 -12.34 10.98 -3.81
CA ALA A 216 -12.64 12.21 -3.10
C ALA A 216 -13.77 13.01 -3.77
N ASN A 217 -14.48 13.80 -2.97
CA ASN A 217 -15.50 14.73 -3.42
C ASN A 217 -14.95 16.12 -3.69
N TYR A 218 -13.99 16.54 -2.87
CA TYR A 218 -13.27 17.80 -2.99
C TYR A 218 -11.77 17.53 -2.94
N ILE A 219 -11.03 18.10 -3.88
CA ILE A 219 -9.61 17.81 -4.08
C ILE A 219 -8.86 19.14 -4.12
N PHE A 220 -7.92 19.29 -3.19
CA PHE A 220 -7.16 20.50 -2.96
C PHE A 220 -5.68 20.25 -3.28
N THR A 221 -5.23 20.83 -4.39
CA THR A 221 -3.86 20.69 -4.91
C THR A 221 -3.15 22.04 -4.90
N LYS A 222 -1.83 21.99 -4.95
CA LYS A 222 -0.98 23.18 -5.05
C LYS A 222 -0.03 23.04 -6.22
N ASN A 223 0.38 24.17 -6.79
CA ASN A 223 1.40 24.18 -7.84
C ASN A 223 2.75 23.62 -7.34
N ALA A 224 3.69 23.37 -8.25
CA ALA A 224 5.01 22.85 -7.90
C ALA A 224 5.79 23.74 -6.91
N ALA A 225 5.54 25.05 -6.91
CA ALA A 225 6.12 26.00 -5.95
C ALA A 225 5.45 25.96 -4.56
N GLY A 226 4.34 25.23 -4.41
CA GLY A 226 3.63 25.03 -3.15
C GLY A 226 2.76 26.19 -2.68
N ASN A 227 2.58 27.23 -3.49
CA ASN A 227 2.01 28.51 -3.04
C ASN A 227 0.68 28.88 -3.72
N VAL A 228 0.33 28.23 -4.82
CA VAL A 228 -0.92 28.52 -5.55
C VAL A 228 -1.89 27.38 -5.37
N ALA A 229 -3.03 27.68 -4.74
CA ALA A 229 -4.11 26.73 -4.54
C ALA A 229 -4.86 26.44 -5.85
N THR A 230 -5.16 25.17 -6.12
CA THR A 230 -6.04 24.73 -7.20
C THR A 230 -7.02 23.71 -6.64
N CYS A 231 -8.31 23.96 -6.86
CA CYS A 231 -9.40 23.28 -6.18
C CYS A 231 -10.30 22.58 -7.19
N TYR A 232 -10.66 21.32 -6.93
CA TYR A 232 -11.52 20.54 -7.80
C TYR A 232 -12.66 19.90 -7.01
N LYS A 233 -13.74 19.59 -7.71
CA LYS A 233 -14.82 18.73 -7.25
C LYS A 233 -14.89 17.48 -8.11
N ASN A 234 -15.25 16.35 -7.51
CA ASN A 234 -15.44 15.07 -8.19
C ASN A 234 -16.51 14.26 -7.46
N ASN A 235 -17.04 13.21 -8.08
CA ASN A 235 -17.92 12.22 -7.47
C ASN A 235 -19.10 12.78 -6.65
N LEU A 236 -19.67 13.89 -7.09
CA LEU A 236 -20.84 14.51 -6.47
C LEU A 236 -21.99 14.43 -7.45
N LYS A 237 -23.20 14.14 -6.98
CA LYS A 237 -24.39 14.32 -7.82
C LYS A 237 -24.92 15.73 -7.60
N SER A 238 -24.85 16.57 -8.63
CA SER A 238 -25.28 17.98 -8.58
C SER A 238 -26.19 18.30 -9.76
N GLY A 239 -27.34 18.90 -9.51
CA GLY A 239 -28.31 19.25 -10.56
C GLY A 239 -28.83 18.02 -11.32
N GLY A 240 -28.94 16.87 -10.65
CA GLY A 240 -29.41 15.62 -11.24
C GLY A 240 -28.36 14.82 -12.03
N SER A 241 -27.20 15.41 -12.36
CA SER A 241 -26.12 14.74 -13.09
C SER A 241 -24.94 14.39 -12.17
N PRO A 242 -24.34 13.19 -12.30
CA PRO A 242 -23.14 12.85 -11.56
C PRO A 242 -21.91 13.55 -12.17
N ILE A 243 -21.13 14.22 -11.32
CA ILE A 243 -19.76 14.63 -11.63
C ILE A 243 -18.90 13.39 -11.44
N THR A 244 -18.37 12.83 -12.52
CA THR A 244 -17.56 11.59 -12.50
C THR A 244 -16.09 11.82 -12.82
N THR A 245 -15.72 13.07 -13.10
CA THR A 245 -14.34 13.48 -13.40
C THR A 245 -14.00 14.76 -12.63
N GLU A 246 -12.71 14.94 -12.32
CA GLU A 246 -12.23 16.12 -11.62
C GLU A 246 -12.59 17.40 -12.39
N THR A 247 -13.46 18.21 -11.80
CA THR A 247 -13.94 19.47 -12.37
C THR A 247 -13.38 20.62 -11.57
N LEU A 248 -12.73 21.56 -12.25
CA LEU A 248 -12.13 22.74 -11.60
C LEU A 248 -13.18 23.60 -10.90
N ILE A 249 -12.85 24.07 -9.70
CA ILE A 249 -13.59 25.09 -8.96
C ILE A 249 -12.84 26.41 -9.14
N THR A 250 -13.49 27.39 -9.78
CA THR A 250 -12.87 28.70 -10.12
C THR A 250 -12.34 29.45 -8.91
N THR A 251 -13.01 29.31 -7.77
CA THR A 251 -12.57 29.89 -6.50
C THR A 251 -12.71 28.83 -5.42
N CYS A 252 -11.62 28.55 -4.72
CA CYS A 252 -11.65 27.60 -3.61
C CYS A 252 -12.73 27.97 -2.59
N PRO A 253 -13.45 26.99 -2.02
CA PRO A 253 -14.51 27.27 -1.06
C PRO A 253 -14.00 28.07 0.14
N ASN A 254 -14.89 28.88 0.73
CA ASN A 254 -14.63 29.52 2.01
C ASN A 254 -14.24 28.47 3.06
N GLY A 255 -13.43 28.85 4.06
CA GLY A 255 -12.94 27.89 5.06
C GLY A 255 -11.84 26.94 4.57
N VAL A 256 -11.42 27.05 3.30
CA VAL A 256 -10.25 26.35 2.76
C VAL A 256 -9.22 27.38 2.31
N SER A 257 -8.01 27.30 2.84
CA SER A 257 -6.93 28.21 2.45
C SER A 257 -5.57 27.52 2.44
N LEU A 258 -4.64 28.06 1.63
CA LEU A 258 -3.27 27.62 1.54
C LEU A 258 -2.37 28.75 2.01
N SER A 259 -1.53 28.49 3.01
CA SER A 259 -0.55 29.45 3.52
C SER A 259 0.78 28.75 3.76
N SER A 260 1.86 29.28 3.20
CA SER A 260 3.21 28.72 3.34
C SER A 260 3.31 27.22 3.05
N GLY A 261 2.57 26.75 2.03
CA GLY A 261 2.54 25.33 1.64
C GLY A 261 1.73 24.40 2.53
N VAL A 262 1.04 24.92 3.55
CA VAL A 262 0.18 24.16 4.48
C VAL A 262 -1.28 24.55 4.25
N TRP A 263 -2.15 23.55 4.13
CA TRP A 263 -3.58 23.77 4.02
C TRP A 263 -4.20 24.05 5.38
N SER A 264 -5.22 24.90 5.39
CA SER A 264 -6.07 25.17 6.53
C SER A 264 -7.51 24.86 6.14
N PHE A 265 -8.20 24.08 6.98
CA PHE A 265 -9.57 23.63 6.75
C PHE A 265 -10.45 23.90 7.97
N ASP A 266 -11.54 24.63 7.79
CA ASP A 266 -12.59 24.85 8.79
C ASP A 266 -13.93 24.32 8.22
N SER A 267 -14.37 23.16 8.71
CA SER A 267 -15.58 22.50 8.21
C SER A 267 -16.84 23.33 8.40
N SER A 268 -16.89 24.14 9.46
CA SER A 268 -18.05 24.99 9.77
C SER A 268 -18.23 26.13 8.78
N ALA A 269 -17.10 26.65 8.25
CA ALA A 269 -17.10 27.69 7.24
C ALA A 269 -17.25 27.10 5.82
N ALA A 270 -16.63 25.95 5.58
CA ALA A 270 -16.58 25.35 4.25
C ALA A 270 -17.89 24.67 3.83
N ASN A 271 -18.63 24.08 4.79
CA ASN A 271 -19.89 23.37 4.53
C ASN A 271 -19.79 22.34 3.39
N LEU A 272 -18.61 21.72 3.23
CA LEU A 272 -18.35 20.70 2.23
C LEU A 272 -18.80 19.35 2.77
N VAL A 273 -19.48 18.55 1.95
CA VAL A 273 -19.95 17.22 2.33
C VAL A 273 -19.05 16.13 1.77
N GLY A 274 -18.82 15.06 2.54
CA GLY A 274 -18.10 13.88 2.09
C GLY A 274 -16.59 13.90 2.30
N ILE A 275 -15.90 13.30 1.33
CA ILE A 275 -14.47 12.98 1.39
C ILE A 275 -13.69 14.14 0.79
N ILE A 276 -12.78 14.69 1.59
CA ILE A 276 -11.97 15.84 1.24
C ILE A 276 -10.51 15.40 1.20
N TRP A 277 -9.86 15.63 0.07
CA TRP A 277 -8.49 15.24 -0.16
C TRP A 277 -7.59 16.47 -0.32
N PHE A 278 -6.42 16.43 0.33
CA PHE A 278 -5.43 17.51 0.30
C PHE A 278 -4.05 17.00 -0.12
N GLN A 279 -3.39 17.79 -0.96
CA GLN A 279 -1.99 17.59 -1.30
C GLN A 279 -1.08 18.24 -0.24
N GLY A 280 -0.38 17.42 0.54
CA GLY A 280 0.55 17.83 1.60
C GLY A 280 -0.11 17.99 2.97
N ASN A 281 0.52 18.80 3.83
CA ASN A 281 0.09 18.97 5.22
C ASN A 281 -1.20 19.78 5.35
N VAL A 282 -2.03 19.42 6.33
CA VAL A 282 -3.32 20.06 6.62
C VAL A 282 -3.43 20.37 8.11
N ILE A 283 -3.90 21.58 8.41
CA ILE A 283 -4.39 21.96 9.73
C ILE A 283 -5.91 22.03 9.64
N THR A 284 -6.61 21.23 10.44
CA THR A 284 -8.08 21.25 10.54
C THR A 284 -8.51 21.92 11.85
N TYR A 285 -9.45 22.85 11.75
CA TYR A 285 -9.97 23.61 12.87
C TYR A 285 -11.32 23.03 13.31
N MET A 286 -11.38 22.61 14.58
CA MET A 286 -12.59 22.11 15.19
C MET A 286 -13.35 23.25 15.87
N LYS A 287 -14.67 23.15 15.93
CA LYS A 287 -15.54 24.09 16.65
C LYS A 287 -16.28 23.38 17.77
N GLU A 288 -16.67 24.16 18.76
CA GLU A 288 -17.45 23.65 19.89
C GLU A 288 -18.86 23.24 19.43
N THR A 289 -19.41 22.20 20.06
CA THR A 289 -20.80 21.78 19.88
C THR A 289 -21.75 22.96 20.10
N PRO A 290 -22.76 23.21 19.24
CA PRO A 290 -23.36 22.28 18.26
C PRO A 290 -22.77 22.35 16.83
N GLN A 291 -21.64 23.03 16.62
CA GLN A 291 -20.98 23.09 15.32
C GLN A 291 -20.08 21.86 15.10
N ASP A 292 -20.72 20.69 15.10
CA ASP A 292 -20.04 19.41 14.97
C ASP A 292 -19.23 19.33 13.66
N TYR A 293 -18.03 18.75 13.74
CA TYR A 293 -17.19 18.50 12.57
C TYR A 293 -17.62 17.19 11.89
N ILE A 294 -17.97 17.22 10.60
CA ILE A 294 -18.53 16.05 9.89
C ILE A 294 -17.87 15.90 8.50
N ASN A 295 -16.68 15.31 8.44
CA ASN A 295 -15.97 15.08 7.18
C ASN A 295 -15.00 13.91 7.29
N THR A 296 -14.68 13.33 6.14
CA THR A 296 -13.50 12.48 5.97
C THR A 296 -12.38 13.31 5.35
N ILE A 297 -11.24 13.45 6.03
CA ILE A 297 -10.07 14.16 5.52
C ILE A 297 -8.97 13.17 5.16
N LEU A 298 -8.49 13.27 3.92
CA LEU A 298 -7.37 12.52 3.39
C LEU A 298 -6.25 13.51 3.07
N ALA A 299 -5.01 13.23 3.48
CA ALA A 299 -3.88 14.10 3.20
C ALA A 299 -2.61 13.31 2.85
N THR A 300 -1.91 13.73 1.80
CA THR A 300 -0.61 13.11 1.42
C THR A 300 0.52 13.50 2.37
N GLY A 301 0.30 14.49 3.24
CA GLY A 301 1.22 14.87 4.30
C GLY A 301 0.65 14.56 5.68
N SER A 302 0.97 15.38 6.68
CA SER A 302 0.44 15.22 8.03
C SER A 302 -0.88 15.98 8.23
N ILE A 303 -1.71 15.50 9.16
CA ILE A 303 -2.92 16.22 9.59
C ILE A 303 -2.77 16.65 11.05
N GLU A 304 -2.86 17.95 11.31
CA GLU A 304 -2.93 18.53 12.66
C GLU A 304 -4.35 19.00 12.94
N THR A 305 -4.94 18.57 14.05
CA THR A 305 -6.20 19.11 14.53
C THR A 305 -5.93 20.24 15.52
N LYS A 306 -6.56 21.40 15.33
CA LYS A 306 -6.49 22.52 16.26
C LYS A 306 -7.85 22.84 16.83
N LEU A 307 -7.87 23.07 18.14
CA LEU A 307 -8.98 23.68 18.82
C LEU A 307 -8.79 25.21 18.81
N PRO A 308 -9.87 26.01 18.85
CA PRO A 308 -9.75 27.46 18.87
C PRO A 308 -8.93 27.89 20.10
N PRO A 309 -8.02 28.88 19.97
CA PRO A 309 -7.29 29.46 21.09
C PRO A 309 -8.24 30.38 21.88
N THR A 310 -9.24 29.82 22.53
CA THR A 310 -10.10 30.57 23.46
C THR A 310 -9.69 30.20 24.86
N GLY A 311 -9.01 31.14 25.54
CA GLY A 311 -8.34 30.90 26.81
C GLY A 311 -9.19 30.17 27.84
N ASN A 312 -8.65 29.09 28.43
CA ASN A 312 -9.19 28.37 29.59
C ASN A 312 -10.71 28.14 29.62
N VAL A 313 -11.35 27.77 28.51
CA VAL A 313 -12.78 27.41 28.52
C VAL A 313 -12.94 25.89 28.40
N GLN A 314 -13.67 25.31 29.36
CA GLN A 314 -14.21 23.96 29.26
C GLN A 314 -15.23 23.92 28.12
N GLY A 315 -15.13 22.95 27.21
CA GLY A 315 -16.05 22.81 26.09
C GLY A 315 -16.09 21.38 25.55
N ILE A 316 -17.12 21.05 24.77
CA ILE A 316 -17.29 19.74 24.13
C ILE A 316 -17.16 19.90 22.61
N TYR A 317 -16.21 19.18 22.03
CA TYR A 317 -15.93 19.20 20.60
C TYR A 317 -16.21 17.81 20.04
N ASN A 318 -17.18 17.69 19.15
CA ASN A 318 -17.50 16.41 18.53
C ASN A 318 -17.04 16.39 17.08
N VAL A 319 -16.32 15.34 16.73
CA VAL A 319 -15.73 15.11 15.42
C VAL A 319 -16.19 13.75 14.93
N TYR A 320 -16.93 13.75 13.82
CA TYR A 320 -17.55 12.57 13.27
C TYR A 320 -17.00 12.28 11.88
N SER A 321 -16.81 10.99 11.61
CA SER A 321 -16.86 10.51 10.23
C SER A 321 -18.32 10.55 9.74
N PRO A 322 -18.56 10.72 8.44
CA PRO A 322 -19.92 10.85 7.91
C PRO A 322 -20.87 9.72 8.33
N TYR A 323 -20.39 8.48 8.38
CA TYR A 323 -21.22 7.34 8.80
C TYR A 323 -21.55 7.38 10.29
N TYR A 324 -20.56 7.64 11.16
CA TYR A 324 -20.78 7.68 12.61
C TYR A 324 -21.74 8.78 13.05
N TYR A 325 -21.78 9.91 12.33
CA TYR A 325 -22.73 10.98 12.60
C TYR A 325 -24.19 10.49 12.51
N LEU A 326 -24.46 9.45 11.71
CA LEU A 326 -25.80 8.90 11.51
C LEU A 326 -26.14 7.75 12.48
N LEU A 327 -25.21 7.29 13.31
CA LEU A 327 -25.34 6.01 14.05
C LEU A 327 -25.17 6.08 15.54
N ASP A 328 -24.44 7.06 16.05
CA ASP A 328 -24.10 7.12 17.47
C ASP A 328 -24.28 8.53 18.03
N ASN A 329 -24.10 8.60 19.36
CA ASN A 329 -24.21 9.82 20.14
C ASN A 329 -25.56 10.52 19.96
N PHE A 330 -26.64 9.73 20.11
CA PHE A 330 -28.00 10.25 20.14
C PHE A 330 -28.31 10.74 21.56
N PRO A 331 -28.69 12.02 21.74
CA PRO A 331 -29.24 12.46 23.01
C PRO A 331 -30.54 11.70 23.34
N SER A 332 -30.93 11.65 24.61
CA SER A 332 -32.11 10.89 25.06
C SER A 332 -33.43 11.32 24.41
N ASN A 333 -33.50 12.57 23.92
CA ASN A 333 -34.64 13.14 23.20
C ASN A 333 -34.48 13.11 21.67
N PHE A 334 -33.53 12.36 21.13
CA PHE A 334 -33.29 12.28 19.68
C PHE A 334 -34.49 11.67 18.96
N THR A 335 -34.96 12.36 17.91
CA THR A 335 -36.15 11.99 17.16
C THR A 335 -35.82 11.55 15.73
N THR A 336 -36.78 10.94 15.05
CA THR A 336 -36.67 10.64 13.62
C THR A 336 -36.45 11.90 12.77
N ASN A 337 -36.96 13.06 13.19
CA ASN A 337 -36.71 14.33 12.49
C ASN A 337 -35.26 14.79 12.63
N ASP A 338 -34.65 14.57 13.80
CA ASP A 338 -33.22 14.84 13.99
C ASP A 338 -32.37 13.93 13.11
N LEU A 339 -32.74 12.65 12.97
CA LEU A 339 -32.08 11.73 12.04
C LEU A 339 -32.22 12.18 10.58
N LYS A 340 -33.41 12.65 10.15
CA LYS A 340 -33.62 13.24 8.82
C LYS A 340 -32.73 14.47 8.60
N ALA A 341 -32.58 15.31 9.63
CA ALA A 341 -31.69 16.47 9.57
C ALA A 341 -30.21 16.08 9.50
N ARG A 342 -29.78 15.07 10.28
CA ARG A 342 -28.41 14.53 10.18
C ARG A 342 -28.14 13.90 8.81
N LEU A 343 -29.10 13.15 8.27
CA LEU A 343 -29.01 12.56 6.93
C LEU A 343 -28.84 13.64 5.86
N LEU A 344 -29.56 14.76 5.95
CA LEU A 344 -29.39 15.89 5.02
C LEU A 344 -28.01 16.57 5.11
N LYS A 345 -27.33 16.51 6.26
CA LYS A 345 -25.94 17.01 6.38
C LYS A 345 -24.92 16.08 5.70
N VAL A 346 -25.17 14.77 5.72
CA VAL A 346 -24.22 13.75 5.22
C VAL A 346 -24.47 13.40 3.74
N CYS A 347 -25.75 13.30 3.37
CA CYS A 347 -26.25 13.02 2.03
C CYS A 347 -27.34 14.04 1.69
N PRO A 348 -26.99 15.29 1.33
CA PRO A 348 -27.97 16.31 0.97
C PRO A 348 -28.81 15.91 -0.25
N ALA A 349 -29.93 16.61 -0.47
CA ALA A 349 -30.80 16.34 -1.64
C ALA A 349 -30.14 16.71 -2.98
N ASP A 350 -29.16 17.61 -2.95
CA ASP A 350 -28.31 17.97 -4.07
C ASP A 350 -26.87 18.11 -3.59
N ASN A 351 -25.91 17.93 -4.50
CA ASN A 351 -24.48 17.96 -4.23
C ASN A 351 -24.04 16.92 -3.18
N TYR A 352 -24.57 15.70 -3.26
CA TYR A 352 -24.23 14.64 -2.30
C TYR A 352 -23.09 13.72 -2.77
N PRO A 353 -22.31 13.13 -1.84
CA PRO A 353 -21.22 12.21 -2.15
C PRO A 353 -21.69 10.88 -2.71
N THR A 354 -21.27 10.53 -3.93
CA THR A 354 -21.72 9.29 -4.57
C THR A 354 -21.00 8.05 -4.06
N GLN A 355 -19.93 8.18 -3.26
CA GLN A 355 -19.17 7.06 -2.71
C GLN A 355 -20.00 6.21 -1.74
N TYR A 356 -20.79 6.88 -0.90
CA TYR A 356 -21.49 6.24 0.21
C TYR A 356 -22.97 6.58 0.28
N CYS A 357 -23.46 7.63 -0.40
CA CYS A 357 -24.88 7.91 -0.49
C CYS A 357 -25.51 7.16 -1.67
N LYS A 358 -26.74 6.68 -1.48
CA LYS A 358 -27.62 6.23 -2.58
C LYS A 358 -28.43 7.42 -3.10
N ASP A 359 -28.98 7.25 -4.30
CA ASP A 359 -29.91 8.21 -4.86
C ASP A 359 -31.28 8.03 -4.19
N TYR A 360 -31.70 9.05 -3.45
CA TYR A 360 -32.99 9.07 -2.76
C TYR A 360 -33.59 10.47 -2.85
N ASN A 361 -34.91 10.56 -2.83
CA ASN A 361 -35.63 11.83 -2.95
C ASN A 361 -36.30 12.23 -1.62
N ALA A 362 -37.00 13.38 -1.64
CA ALA A 362 -37.70 13.88 -0.46
C ALA A 362 -38.81 12.92 0.05
N THR A 363 -39.48 12.20 -0.85
CA THR A 363 -40.49 11.19 -0.50
C THR A 363 -39.85 10.03 0.24
N ASP A 364 -38.75 9.49 -0.28
CA ASP A 364 -38.00 8.40 0.37
C ASP A 364 -37.57 8.82 1.78
N ARG A 365 -37.01 10.02 1.93
CA ARG A 365 -36.63 10.57 3.23
C ARG A 365 -37.82 10.72 4.17
N ASN A 366 -38.98 11.14 3.67
CA ASN A 366 -40.18 11.28 4.50
C ASN A 366 -40.70 9.93 5.00
N ASN A 367 -40.47 8.86 4.23
CA ASN A 367 -40.79 7.49 4.61
C ASN A 367 -39.90 6.92 5.73
N LEU A 368 -38.79 7.59 6.08
CA LEU A 368 -38.04 7.27 7.29
C LEU A 368 -38.93 7.52 8.52
N SER A 369 -39.51 6.44 9.05
CA SER A 369 -40.55 6.48 10.08
C SER A 369 -40.02 6.26 11.50
N SER A 370 -38.87 5.58 11.65
CA SER A 370 -38.23 5.37 12.95
C SER A 370 -36.71 5.34 12.85
N ILE A 371 -36.04 5.63 13.96
CA ILE A 371 -34.58 5.51 14.10
C ILE A 371 -34.16 4.05 13.98
N ASN A 372 -34.86 3.13 14.65
CA ASN A 372 -34.54 1.70 14.61
C ASN A 372 -34.63 1.14 13.19
N TYR A 373 -35.61 1.58 12.38
CA TYR A 373 -35.67 1.19 10.98
C TYR A 373 -34.36 1.53 10.25
N PHE A 374 -33.82 2.73 10.44
CA PHE A 374 -32.53 3.10 9.82
C PHE A 374 -31.35 2.26 10.32
N LEU A 375 -31.30 1.98 11.63
CA LEU A 375 -30.19 1.26 12.27
C LEU A 375 -30.22 -0.25 12.04
N ASP A 376 -31.41 -0.85 11.97
CA ASP A 376 -31.63 -2.30 11.83
C ASP A 376 -31.71 -2.75 10.37
N THR A 377 -31.84 -1.80 9.42
CA THR A 377 -31.88 -2.16 7.99
C THR A 377 -30.53 -2.71 7.57
N ASP A 378 -30.53 -3.91 6.98
CA ASP A 378 -29.35 -4.50 6.35
C ASP A 378 -28.69 -3.46 5.43
N PRO A 379 -27.38 -3.16 5.61
CA PRO A 379 -26.66 -2.19 4.79
C PRO A 379 -26.85 -2.36 3.28
N SER A 380 -27.06 -3.58 2.80
CA SER A 380 -27.33 -3.89 1.39
C SER A 380 -28.70 -3.36 0.93
N THR A 381 -29.70 -3.36 1.82
CA THR A 381 -31.09 -2.93 1.56
C THR A 381 -31.39 -1.51 2.03
N ASN A 382 -30.46 -0.84 2.73
CA ASN A 382 -30.61 0.54 3.16
C ASN A 382 -30.89 1.46 1.94
N LEU A 383 -31.96 2.26 1.97
CA LEU A 383 -32.35 3.10 0.84
C LEU A 383 -31.50 4.37 0.68
N TYR A 384 -30.79 4.77 1.73
CA TYR A 384 -30.12 6.08 1.83
C TYR A 384 -28.60 5.98 1.69
N LEU A 385 -28.02 4.89 2.20
CA LEU A 385 -26.58 4.64 2.20
C LEU A 385 -26.22 3.37 1.42
N LYS A 386 -25.05 3.37 0.81
CA LYS A 386 -24.41 2.18 0.26
C LYS A 386 -23.86 1.32 1.40
N ASP A 387 -23.63 0.04 1.11
CA ASP A 387 -23.07 -0.88 2.09
C ASP A 387 -21.67 -0.42 2.51
N ILE A 388 -21.56 0.02 3.76
CA ILE A 388 -20.32 0.53 4.34
C ILE A 388 -19.21 -0.51 4.40
N ASN A 389 -19.52 -1.80 4.23
CA ASN A 389 -18.52 -2.87 4.19
C ASN A 389 -17.86 -3.02 2.81
N THR A 390 -18.24 -2.19 1.83
CA THR A 390 -17.71 -2.21 0.46
C THR A 390 -16.90 -0.95 0.16
N ALA A 391 -15.88 -1.08 -0.69
CA ALA A 391 -15.10 0.05 -1.18
C ALA A 391 -15.82 0.69 -2.37
N PRO A 392 -15.88 2.04 -2.48
CA PRO A 392 -15.28 3.03 -1.60
C PRO A 392 -16.21 3.57 -0.48
N ALA A 393 -17.37 2.94 -0.23
CA ALA A 393 -18.35 3.44 0.74
C ALA A 393 -17.76 3.50 2.17
N ASN A 394 -16.94 2.51 2.54
CA ASN A 394 -16.22 2.43 3.81
C ASN A 394 -15.35 3.66 4.15
N LEU A 395 -14.99 4.49 3.17
CA LEU A 395 -14.29 5.76 3.43
C LEU A 395 -15.12 6.69 4.34
N ALA A 396 -16.44 6.58 4.34
CA ALA A 396 -17.32 7.32 5.25
C ALA A 396 -17.15 6.97 6.74
N ASN A 397 -16.39 5.91 7.07
CA ASN A 397 -16.02 5.59 8.45
C ASN A 397 -14.80 6.35 8.95
N ILE A 398 -14.05 7.02 8.06
CA ILE A 398 -12.79 7.66 8.38
C ILE A 398 -13.04 9.11 8.78
N ILE A 399 -12.43 9.54 9.88
CA ILE A 399 -12.32 10.96 10.21
C ILE A 399 -11.11 11.54 9.50
N LEU A 400 -9.93 10.98 9.79
CA LEU A 400 -8.64 11.45 9.28
C LEU A 400 -7.84 10.27 8.74
N MET A 401 -7.22 10.45 7.57
CA MET A 401 -6.20 9.56 7.05
C MET A 401 -5.06 10.38 6.46
N ALA A 402 -3.86 10.14 6.97
CA ALA A 402 -2.66 10.88 6.60
C ALA A 402 -1.51 9.92 6.26
N ASP A 403 -0.75 10.20 5.21
CA ASP A 403 0.44 9.40 4.89
C ASP A 403 1.58 9.70 5.88
N ASP A 404 1.78 10.96 6.30
CA ASP A 404 2.85 11.29 7.26
C ASP A 404 2.44 11.19 8.74
N GLY A 405 1.19 10.80 9.02
CA GLY A 405 0.62 10.68 10.37
C GLY A 405 -0.19 11.91 10.80
N PHE A 406 -0.60 11.91 12.07
CA PHE A 406 -1.50 12.94 12.60
C PHE A 406 -1.08 13.47 13.98
N ILE A 407 -1.49 14.70 14.27
CA ILE A 407 -1.33 15.36 15.56
C ILE A 407 -2.73 15.72 16.07
N LEU A 408 -3.11 15.14 17.20
CA LEU A 408 -4.37 15.42 17.88
C LEU A 408 -4.12 16.35 19.06
N ASP A 409 -4.82 17.48 19.06
CA ASP A 409 -4.81 18.45 20.15
C ASP A 409 -5.98 18.15 21.09
N SER A 410 -5.67 17.85 22.35
CA SER A 410 -6.66 17.67 23.41
C SER A 410 -7.16 19.00 24.00
N GLY A 411 -6.51 20.12 23.66
CA GLY A 411 -6.79 21.42 24.25
C GLY A 411 -6.44 21.45 25.74
N ASN A 412 -6.77 22.55 26.42
CA ASN A 412 -6.58 22.66 27.87
C ASN A 412 -7.95 22.58 28.58
N GLY A 413 -8.21 21.48 29.30
CA GLY A 413 -9.47 21.29 30.03
C GLY A 413 -10.70 21.08 29.13
N VAL A 414 -10.49 20.67 27.88
CA VAL A 414 -11.52 20.45 26.87
C VAL A 414 -11.84 18.96 26.72
N ASN A 415 -13.08 18.61 26.37
CA ASN A 415 -13.47 17.26 26.00
C ASN A 415 -13.63 17.14 24.49
N THR A 416 -12.72 16.43 23.83
CA THR A 416 -12.76 16.19 22.39
C THR A 416 -13.17 14.75 22.11
N ASN A 417 -14.26 14.56 21.37
CA ASN A 417 -14.83 13.27 21.06
C ASN A 417 -14.66 12.97 19.56
N PHE A 418 -13.94 11.90 19.24
CA PHE A 418 -13.77 11.39 17.88
C PHE A 418 -14.66 10.15 17.69
N PHE A 419 -15.56 10.20 16.72
CA PHE A 419 -16.47 9.12 16.35
C PHE A 419 -16.16 8.66 14.92
N GLY A 420 -15.38 7.58 14.80
CA GLY A 420 -14.85 7.10 13.53
C GLY A 420 -13.37 6.73 13.59
N ASN A 421 -12.82 6.30 12.45
CA ASN A 421 -11.46 5.77 12.37
C ASN A 421 -10.43 6.88 12.09
N LEU A 422 -9.28 6.78 12.76
CA LEU A 422 -8.12 7.65 12.62
C LEU A 422 -6.96 6.81 12.06
N ILE A 423 -6.42 7.20 10.91
CA ILE A 423 -5.48 6.38 10.17
C ILE A 423 -4.19 7.18 9.86
N GLY A 424 -3.04 6.60 10.21
CA GLY A 424 -1.72 7.14 9.88
C GLY A 424 -0.87 6.11 9.15
N ASN A 425 -0.47 6.41 7.91
CA ASN A 425 0.21 5.49 6.99
C ASN A 425 1.66 5.93 6.66
N ASN A 426 2.49 6.14 7.68
CA ASN A 426 3.96 6.27 7.66
C ASN A 426 4.71 6.85 6.42
N VAL A 427 5.43 7.97 6.59
CA VAL A 427 6.91 8.08 6.38
C VAL A 427 7.53 9.38 6.96
N SER A 428 8.34 9.30 8.02
CA SER A 428 9.45 10.26 8.25
C SER A 428 10.42 9.74 9.31
N GLY A 429 11.60 9.31 8.86
CA GLY A 429 12.75 8.92 9.70
C GLY A 429 13.54 10.10 10.26
N GLY A 430 12.88 11.23 10.56
CA GLY A 430 13.50 12.38 11.21
C GLY A 430 13.31 12.33 12.73
N ARG A 431 14.38 12.55 13.50
CA ARG A 431 14.29 12.72 14.96
C ARG A 431 13.27 13.83 15.29
N GLY A 432 12.14 13.47 15.87
CA GLY A 432 11.07 14.40 16.29
C GLY A 432 9.73 14.27 15.56
N SER A 433 9.62 13.42 14.53
CA SER A 433 8.33 13.07 13.91
C SER A 433 7.72 11.86 14.61
N SER A 434 6.42 11.88 14.92
CA SER A 434 5.66 10.72 15.40
C SER A 434 4.56 10.37 14.40
N SER A 435 4.31 9.09 14.20
CA SER A 435 3.28 8.57 13.27
C SER A 435 1.85 8.83 13.78
N GLY A 436 1.73 9.05 15.08
CA GLY A 436 0.61 9.70 15.75
C GLY A 436 1.14 10.49 16.94
N LYS A 437 0.60 11.69 17.18
CA LYS A 437 0.91 12.50 18.36
C LYS A 437 -0.36 12.93 19.07
N PHE A 438 -0.38 12.80 20.39
CA PHE A 438 -1.43 13.35 21.24
C PHE A 438 -0.80 14.42 22.13
N ASN A 439 -1.32 15.65 22.06
CA ASN A 439 -0.79 16.81 22.79
C ASN A 439 -1.87 17.51 23.62
N GLY A 440 -1.47 18.18 24.69
CA GLY A 440 -2.34 19.06 25.49
C GLY A 440 -2.63 18.55 26.90
N SER A 441 -3.71 19.04 27.50
CA SER A 441 -4.09 18.79 28.89
C SER A 441 -5.60 18.54 29.08
N GLY A 442 -6.29 18.13 28.01
CA GLY A 442 -7.72 17.84 28.03
C GLY A 442 -8.04 16.33 28.04
N THR A 443 -9.27 16.01 27.67
CA THR A 443 -9.74 14.64 27.48
C THR A 443 -9.98 14.38 25.99
N ILE A 444 -9.45 13.28 25.48
CA ILE A 444 -9.75 12.76 24.15
C ILE A 444 -10.52 11.46 24.32
N ASN A 445 -11.75 11.40 23.80
CA ASN A 445 -12.54 10.17 23.76
C ASN A 445 -12.62 9.69 22.31
N ILE A 446 -12.31 8.44 22.06
CA ILE A 446 -12.29 7.87 20.71
C ILE A 446 -13.22 6.66 20.67
N ARG A 447 -14.26 6.77 19.85
CA ARG A 447 -15.18 5.67 19.52
C ARG A 447 -14.96 5.28 18.07
N GLY A 448 -14.06 4.33 17.87
CA GLY A 448 -13.44 4.10 16.57
C GLY A 448 -12.12 3.37 16.74
N ASN A 449 -11.43 3.11 15.64
CA ASN A 449 -10.10 2.52 15.66
C ASN A 449 -9.05 3.58 15.34
N ILE A 450 -7.93 3.53 16.08
CA ILE A 450 -6.71 4.28 15.74
C ILE A 450 -5.76 3.29 15.08
N MET A 451 -5.40 3.53 13.83
CA MET A 451 -4.51 2.64 13.09
C MET A 451 -3.31 3.41 12.62
N VAL A 452 -2.19 3.16 13.28
CA VAL A 452 -0.89 3.72 12.93
C VAL A 452 -0.01 2.55 12.52
N THR A 453 0.10 2.32 11.23
CA THR A 453 0.87 1.19 10.65
C THR A 453 2.34 1.53 10.45
N GLY A 454 2.74 2.77 10.75
CA GLY A 454 4.11 3.20 10.62
C GLY A 454 5.05 2.68 11.69
N ASN A 455 6.32 2.50 11.31
CA ASN A 455 7.39 2.01 12.19
C ASN A 455 7.89 3.07 13.19
N VAL A 456 7.39 4.30 13.11
CA VAL A 456 7.71 5.36 14.06
C VAL A 456 6.79 5.24 15.28
N VAL A 457 7.34 5.48 16.47
CA VAL A 457 6.60 5.42 17.74
C VAL A 457 5.48 6.47 17.75
N THR A 458 4.31 6.05 18.24
CA THR A 458 3.21 6.97 18.61
C THR A 458 3.48 7.56 19.99
N ASP A 459 3.42 8.89 20.10
CA ASP A 459 3.74 9.63 21.32
C ASP A 459 2.47 10.23 21.94
N MET A 460 2.24 9.92 23.21
CA MET A 460 1.21 10.54 24.03
C MET A 460 1.88 11.43 25.08
N SER A 461 1.74 12.75 24.91
CA SER A 461 2.49 13.72 25.68
C SER A 461 1.62 14.83 26.28
N GLY A 462 1.74 15.07 27.59
CA GLY A 462 1.03 16.13 28.30
C GLY A 462 0.36 15.68 29.61
N ASN A 463 -0.71 16.38 29.98
CA ASN A 463 -1.53 16.06 31.16
C ASN A 463 -2.96 15.75 30.71
N MET A 464 -3.10 14.69 29.91
CA MET A 464 -4.36 14.36 29.24
C MET A 464 -4.90 13.00 29.65
N THR A 465 -6.19 12.79 29.42
CA THR A 465 -6.81 11.47 29.45
C THR A 465 -7.26 11.09 28.05
N VAL A 466 -6.77 9.96 27.54
CA VAL A 466 -7.22 9.37 26.28
C VAL A 466 -8.06 8.13 26.61
N THR A 467 -9.35 8.18 26.29
CA THR A 467 -10.27 7.06 26.47
C THR A 467 -10.56 6.40 25.13
N LEU A 468 -10.24 5.12 25.01
CA LEU A 468 -10.60 4.27 23.87
C LEU A 468 -11.89 3.52 24.13
N GLY A 469 -12.79 3.53 23.15
CA GLY A 469 -13.94 2.64 23.08
C GLY A 469 -14.02 1.89 21.78
N ASN A 470 -14.78 0.79 21.84
CA ASN A 470 -14.99 -0.06 20.66
C ASN A 470 -15.84 0.66 19.61
N ALA A 471 -15.46 0.48 18.36
CA ALA A 471 -16.31 0.81 17.23
C ALA A 471 -17.53 -0.12 17.17
N LYS A 472 -18.71 0.45 16.85
CA LYS A 472 -19.97 -0.30 16.74
C LYS A 472 -20.22 -0.74 15.29
N GLY A 473 -20.68 -1.97 15.10
CA GLY A 473 -21.20 -2.48 13.82
C GLY A 473 -20.25 -2.24 12.63
N GLY A 474 -20.81 -1.72 11.52
CA GLY A 474 -20.09 -1.42 10.29
C GLY A 474 -19.03 -0.30 10.40
N GLY A 475 -18.93 0.39 11.54
CA GLY A 475 -17.89 1.40 11.79
C GLY A 475 -16.47 0.83 11.86
N ASN A 476 -16.34 -0.50 11.97
CA ASN A 476 -15.06 -1.21 11.90
C ASN A 476 -14.56 -1.42 10.47
N SER A 477 -15.37 -1.17 9.44
CA SER A 477 -14.91 -1.32 8.06
C SER A 477 -13.93 -0.19 7.69
N ILE A 478 -12.74 -0.57 7.22
CA ILE A 478 -11.64 0.33 6.87
C ILE A 478 -11.16 0.04 5.44
N PRO A 479 -10.60 1.03 4.73
CA PRO A 479 -10.01 0.77 3.42
C PRO A 479 -8.70 0.01 3.59
N THR A 480 -8.51 -1.00 2.75
CA THR A 480 -7.27 -1.75 2.64
C THR A 480 -6.80 -1.75 1.20
N SER A 481 -5.53 -2.07 1.00
CA SER A 481 -4.92 -2.26 -0.29
C SER A 481 -4.62 -3.75 -0.47
N VAL A 482 -5.11 -4.32 -1.56
CA VAL A 482 -4.64 -5.63 -2.03
C VAL A 482 -3.78 -5.38 -3.25
N LYS A 483 -2.49 -5.71 -3.11
CA LYS A 483 -1.58 -5.76 -4.25
C LYS A 483 -1.76 -7.08 -4.97
N SER A 484 -1.99 -7.00 -6.27
CA SER A 484 -2.08 -8.14 -7.18
C SER A 484 -0.91 -8.08 -8.16
N VAL A 485 -0.28 -9.22 -8.43
CA VAL A 485 0.82 -9.31 -9.40
C VAL A 485 0.39 -10.15 -10.58
N THR A 486 0.46 -9.54 -11.76
CA THR A 486 0.14 -10.19 -13.02
C THR A 486 1.41 -10.24 -13.87
N PRO A 487 1.88 -11.42 -14.30
CA PRO A 487 2.96 -11.51 -15.27
C PRO A 487 2.50 -10.88 -16.60
N ALA A 488 3.33 -10.02 -17.19
CA ALA A 488 3.01 -9.34 -18.44
C ALA A 488 3.77 -9.92 -19.62
N SER A 489 5.09 -10.13 -19.49
CA SER A 489 5.92 -10.70 -20.56
C SER A 489 7.22 -11.29 -20.02
N ILE A 490 7.79 -12.25 -20.76
CA ILE A 490 9.15 -12.76 -20.53
C ILE A 490 9.96 -12.73 -21.84
N SER A 491 11.27 -12.50 -21.76
CA SER A 491 12.16 -12.52 -22.93
C SER A 491 13.58 -12.95 -22.54
N TYR A 492 14.19 -13.84 -23.32
CA TYR A 492 15.63 -14.15 -23.17
C TYR A 492 16.47 -12.98 -23.71
N GLN A 493 17.57 -12.67 -23.02
CA GLN A 493 18.51 -11.60 -23.39
C GLN A 493 19.81 -12.16 -23.95
#